data_AF-A0A848BWU2-F1
#
_entry.id   AF-A0A848BWU2-F1
#
_cell.length_a   1.000
_cell.length_b   1.000
_cell.length_c   1.000
_cell.angle_alpha   90.00
_cell.angle_beta   90.00
_cell.angle_gamma   90.00
#
_symmetry.space_group_name_H-M   'P 1'
#
loop_
_entity.id
_entity.type
_entity.pdbx_description
1 polymer ?
#
loop_
_entity_poly.entity_id
_entity_poly.type
_entity_poly.pdbx_seq_one_letter_code
_entity_poly.pdbx_strand_id
1 'polypeptide(L)'
;MTNKEFIEKLTAPFKPEEILWRVGKKNKDKTKGLAFAYLDGRAVQKRLDAVVGPDKWMVSYTPIDLGTITVSKYNGETQESIKGFIATLQIELPEGGHITKQDGGSVSDFEPFKGGISDAFKRAAVACGIGRYLYDLPQTWVPIDQWGNITQIPRLPDWAMPKGSNQAEPPAQEPVSAPSEYPREYDDPFAGDYPEPMESTMSEPAMSAEVTFPSGKYKGQPVSKVNDFGYLRWVVSGSQFRQDIKNAAQGVLDTVSA
;
A
#
# COMPACT_ATOMS: atom_id res chain seq x y z
N MET A 1 15.15 -3.79 -35.69
CA MET A 1 14.39 -4.73 -34.85
C MET A 1 13.04 -4.88 -35.50
N THR A 2 12.59 -6.09 -35.77
CA THR A 2 11.22 -6.33 -36.27
C THR A 2 10.19 -6.07 -35.16
N ASN A 3 8.93 -5.83 -35.52
CA ASN A 3 7.85 -5.68 -34.52
C ASN A 3 7.72 -6.94 -33.65
N LYS A 4 8.00 -8.12 -34.20
CA LYS A 4 7.99 -9.38 -33.43
C LYS A 4 9.06 -9.37 -32.34
N GLU A 5 10.32 -9.14 -32.71
CA GLU A 5 11.44 -9.06 -31.75
C GLU A 5 11.23 -7.95 -30.71
N PHE A 6 10.60 -6.85 -31.13
CA PHE A 6 10.23 -5.75 -30.26
C PHE A 6 9.25 -6.15 -29.18
N ILE A 7 8.14 -6.80 -29.57
CA ILE A 7 7.14 -7.28 -28.61
C ILE A 7 7.75 -8.36 -27.69
N GLU A 8 8.60 -9.24 -28.20
CA GLU A 8 9.32 -10.21 -27.38
C GLU A 8 10.18 -9.54 -26.30
N LYS A 9 10.91 -8.48 -26.64
CA LYS A 9 11.71 -7.71 -25.65
C LYS A 9 10.85 -6.89 -24.69
N LEU A 10 9.77 -6.29 -25.18
CA LEU A 10 8.87 -5.46 -24.39
C LEU A 10 8.17 -6.28 -23.30
N THR A 11 7.76 -7.51 -23.66
CA THR A 11 7.01 -8.42 -22.79
C THR A 11 7.87 -9.46 -22.07
N ALA A 12 9.19 -9.46 -22.30
CA ALA A 12 10.10 -10.40 -21.65
C ALA A 12 10.02 -10.29 -20.10
N PRO A 13 10.19 -11.42 -19.38
CA PRO A 13 10.18 -11.41 -17.92
C PRO A 13 11.11 -10.37 -17.30
N PHE A 14 10.73 -9.90 -16.11
CA PHE A 14 11.54 -8.99 -15.31
C PHE A 14 12.50 -9.78 -14.44
N LYS A 15 13.60 -9.15 -14.02
CA LYS A 15 14.50 -9.82 -13.08
C LYS A 15 13.79 -9.97 -11.72
N PRO A 16 14.12 -11.01 -10.93
CA PRO A 16 13.51 -11.22 -9.61
C PRO A 16 13.56 -9.99 -8.69
N GLU A 17 14.67 -9.24 -8.73
CA GLU A 17 14.89 -8.04 -7.93
C GLU A 17 14.01 -6.84 -8.35
N GLU A 18 13.44 -6.86 -9.55
CA GLU A 18 12.50 -5.83 -10.04
C GLU A 18 11.05 -6.18 -9.69
N ILE A 19 10.80 -7.41 -9.24
CA ILE A 19 9.46 -7.91 -8.90
C ILE A 19 9.23 -7.71 -7.41
N LEU A 20 8.21 -6.92 -7.09
CA LEU A 20 7.77 -6.65 -5.74
C LEU A 20 6.65 -7.60 -5.35
N TRP A 21 6.50 -7.83 -4.05
CA TRP A 21 5.49 -8.74 -3.52
C TRP A 21 4.64 -8.04 -2.48
N ARG A 22 3.33 -8.20 -2.60
CA ARG A 22 2.36 -7.73 -1.60
C ARG A 22 1.56 -8.88 -1.03
N VAL A 23 1.14 -8.73 0.22
CA VAL A 23 0.23 -9.67 0.87
C VAL A 23 -1.21 -9.36 0.49
N GLY A 24 -1.92 -10.37 0.00
CA GLY A 24 -3.37 -10.32 -0.16
C GLY A 24 -4.09 -10.97 1.03
N LYS A 25 -4.84 -12.04 0.76
CA LYS A 25 -5.60 -12.74 1.80
C LYS A 25 -4.67 -13.32 2.86
N LYS A 26 -4.94 -13.06 4.13
CA LYS A 26 -4.24 -13.64 5.27
C LYS A 26 -4.99 -14.86 5.79
N ASN A 27 -4.27 -15.82 6.36
CA ASN A 27 -4.88 -16.96 7.07
C ASN A 27 -5.48 -16.50 8.41
N LYS A 28 -6.26 -17.38 9.06
CA LYS A 28 -7.05 -17.04 10.27
C LYS A 28 -6.17 -16.58 11.44
N ASP A 29 -5.01 -17.22 11.59
CA ASP A 29 -3.96 -17.00 12.58
C ASP A 29 -2.99 -15.87 12.19
N LYS A 30 -3.13 -15.27 11.00
CA LYS A 30 -2.30 -14.15 10.50
C LYS A 30 -0.80 -14.44 10.45
N THR A 31 -0.43 -15.71 10.30
CA THR A 31 0.96 -16.19 10.17
C THR A 31 1.38 -16.38 8.71
N LYS A 32 0.41 -16.49 7.79
CA LYS A 32 0.66 -16.61 6.34
C LYS A 32 -0.24 -15.67 5.54
N GLY A 33 0.30 -15.24 4.41
CA GLY A 33 -0.39 -14.41 3.44
C GLY A 33 -0.27 -14.98 2.03
N LEU A 34 -1.29 -14.75 1.20
CA LEU A 34 -1.22 -15.01 -0.23
C LEU A 34 -0.33 -13.96 -0.87
N ALA A 35 0.77 -14.38 -1.50
CA ALA A 35 1.72 -13.49 -2.15
C ALA A 35 1.24 -13.10 -3.56
N PHE A 36 1.20 -11.81 -3.85
CA PHE A 36 0.92 -11.27 -5.17
C PHE A 36 2.11 -10.48 -5.69
N ALA A 37 2.63 -10.90 -6.84
CA ALA A 37 3.69 -10.19 -7.53
C ALA A 37 3.13 -8.93 -8.21
N TYR A 38 3.91 -7.86 -8.20
CA TYR A 38 3.61 -6.62 -8.91
C TYR A 38 4.91 -5.89 -9.29
N LEU A 39 4.79 -4.93 -10.20
CA LEU A 39 5.88 -4.02 -10.56
C LEU A 39 5.58 -2.63 -10.02
N ASP A 40 6.64 -1.87 -9.70
CA ASP A 40 6.50 -0.43 -9.50
C ASP A 40 6.47 0.30 -10.86
N GLY A 41 6.09 1.58 -10.83
CA GLY A 41 6.06 2.38 -12.05
C GLY A 41 7.44 2.59 -12.67
N ARG A 42 8.52 2.57 -11.86
CA ARG A 42 9.88 2.82 -12.33
C ARG A 42 10.43 1.65 -13.14
N ALA A 43 10.14 0.41 -12.75
CA ALA A 43 10.49 -0.79 -13.51
C ALA A 43 9.82 -0.78 -14.89
N VAL A 44 8.55 -0.37 -14.96
CA VAL A 44 7.82 -0.20 -16.23
C VAL A 44 8.45 0.89 -17.10
N GLN A 45 8.74 2.06 -16.53
CA GLN A 45 9.39 3.17 -17.25
C GLN A 45 10.76 2.76 -17.79
N LYS A 46 11.61 2.13 -16.96
CA LYS A 46 12.92 1.62 -17.40
C LYS A 46 12.79 0.61 -18.54
N ARG A 47 11.80 -0.28 -18.51
CA ARG A 47 11.53 -1.22 -19.61
C ARG A 47 11.15 -0.48 -20.90
N LEU A 48 10.27 0.52 -20.79
CA LEU A 48 9.87 1.34 -21.93
C LEU A 48 11.07 2.11 -22.51
N ASP A 49 11.86 2.78 -21.67
CA ASP A 49 13.03 3.53 -22.11
C ASP A 49 14.08 2.62 -22.78
N ALA A 50 14.32 1.43 -22.22
CA ALA A 50 15.32 0.51 -22.74
C ALA A 50 14.91 -0.19 -24.05
N VAL A 51 13.62 -0.45 -24.25
CA VAL A 51 13.12 -1.22 -25.42
C VAL A 51 12.55 -0.31 -26.51
N VAL A 52 11.78 0.70 -26.11
CA VAL A 52 11.09 1.64 -27.00
C VAL A 52 11.96 2.84 -27.32
N GLY A 53 12.63 3.38 -26.30
CA GLY A 53 13.32 4.67 -26.35
C GLY A 53 12.47 5.76 -25.69
N PRO A 54 13.07 6.64 -24.88
CA PRO A 54 12.33 7.62 -24.06
C PRO A 54 11.56 8.67 -24.90
N ASP A 55 11.89 8.82 -26.17
CA ASP A 55 11.26 9.72 -27.14
C ASP A 55 10.10 9.09 -27.92
N LYS A 56 9.82 7.79 -27.71
CA LYS A 56 8.93 6.96 -28.54
C LYS A 56 7.77 6.31 -27.80
N TRP A 57 7.59 6.67 -26.53
CA TRP A 57 6.41 6.33 -25.77
C TRP A 57 5.88 7.57 -25.05
N MET A 58 4.57 7.59 -24.84
CA MET A 58 3.94 8.64 -24.05
C MET A 58 2.80 8.07 -23.22
N VAL A 59 2.53 8.73 -22.09
CA VAL A 59 1.35 8.47 -21.28
C VAL A 59 0.56 9.76 -21.12
N SER A 60 -0.75 9.69 -21.35
CA SER A 60 -1.69 10.77 -21.02
C SER A 60 -2.67 10.27 -19.96
N TYR A 61 -3.18 11.20 -19.14
CA TYR A 61 -4.09 10.88 -18.04
C TYR A 61 -5.38 11.68 -18.18
N THR A 62 -6.50 10.99 -18.03
CA THR A 62 -7.84 11.60 -17.98
C THR A 62 -8.44 11.35 -16.61
N PRO A 63 -8.72 12.39 -15.80
CA PRO A 63 -9.41 12.22 -14.53
C PRO A 63 -10.85 11.78 -14.78
N ILE A 64 -11.33 10.86 -13.96
CA ILE A 64 -12.70 10.36 -13.97
C ILE A 64 -13.32 10.58 -12.59
N ASP A 65 -14.52 11.14 -12.59
CA ASP A 65 -15.39 11.24 -11.41
C ASP A 65 -16.76 10.69 -11.82
N LEU A 66 -17.12 9.51 -11.31
CA LEU A 66 -18.43 8.90 -11.53
C LEU A 66 -19.43 9.26 -10.43
N GLY A 67 -19.08 10.20 -9.55
CA GLY A 67 -19.89 10.61 -8.42
C GLY A 67 -19.91 9.56 -7.31
N THR A 68 -21.00 9.56 -6.56
CA THR A 68 -21.23 8.63 -5.44
C THR A 68 -22.19 7.54 -5.89
N ILE A 69 -21.78 6.29 -5.72
CA ILE A 69 -22.65 5.13 -5.96
C ILE A 69 -22.97 4.44 -4.63
N THR A 70 -24.13 3.79 -4.59
CA THR A 70 -24.49 2.90 -3.48
C THR A 70 -23.98 1.49 -3.81
N VAL A 71 -23.07 0.98 -2.98
CA VAL A 71 -22.53 -0.38 -3.07
C VAL A 71 -23.16 -1.23 -1.97
N SER A 72 -23.82 -2.32 -2.37
CA SER A 72 -24.32 -3.31 -1.42
C SER A 72 -23.17 -4.19 -0.93
N LYS A 73 -22.85 -4.12 0.36
CA LYS A 73 -21.87 -4.99 1.04
C LYS A 73 -22.59 -5.96 1.97
N TYR A 74 -21.86 -6.95 2.49
CA TYR A 74 -22.41 -7.96 3.40
C TYR A 74 -23.00 -7.36 4.70
N ASN A 75 -22.61 -6.14 5.07
CA ASN A 75 -23.04 -5.42 6.27
C ASN A 75 -24.03 -4.29 5.98
N GLY A 76 -24.59 -4.21 4.76
CA GLY A 76 -25.57 -3.20 4.35
C GLY A 76 -25.13 -2.38 3.13
N GLU A 77 -25.91 -1.36 2.81
CA GLU A 77 -25.60 -0.41 1.74
C GLU A 77 -24.61 0.64 2.23
N THR A 78 -23.56 0.89 1.44
CA THR A 78 -22.58 1.94 1.70
C THR A 78 -22.49 2.85 0.49
N GLN A 79 -22.38 4.16 0.70
CA GLN A 79 -22.10 5.11 -0.37
C GLN A 79 -20.59 5.26 -0.55
N GLU A 80 -20.10 5.07 -1.78
CA GLU A 80 -18.70 5.22 -2.12
C GLU A 80 -18.55 6.17 -3.32
N SER A 81 -17.60 7.10 -3.22
CA SER A 81 -17.27 7.96 -4.35
C SER A 81 -16.29 7.23 -5.27
N ILE A 82 -16.65 7.10 -6.55
CA ILE A 82 -15.77 6.51 -7.55
C ILE A 82 -15.05 7.63 -8.29
N LYS A 83 -13.79 7.82 -7.90
CA LYS A 83 -12.85 8.70 -8.58
C LYS A 83 -11.60 7.94 -8.99
N GLY A 84 -11.00 8.35 -10.09
CA GLY A 84 -9.80 7.70 -10.61
C GLY A 84 -9.22 8.42 -11.81
N PHE A 85 -8.26 7.75 -12.43
CA PHE A 85 -7.61 8.22 -13.64
C PHE A 85 -7.64 7.11 -14.67
N ILE A 86 -7.90 7.45 -15.93
CA ILE A 86 -7.59 6.59 -17.07
C ILE A 86 -6.22 7.00 -17.58
N ALA A 87 -5.29 6.06 -17.64
CA ALA A 87 -4.03 6.25 -18.32
C ALA A 87 -4.13 5.70 -19.74
N THR A 88 -3.73 6.50 -20.73
CA THR A 88 -3.57 6.04 -22.12
C THR A 88 -2.08 5.96 -22.41
N LEU A 89 -1.59 4.75 -22.65
CA LEU A 89 -0.20 4.48 -23.02
C LEU A 89 -0.11 4.26 -24.52
N GLN A 90 0.73 5.06 -25.19
CA GLN A 90 1.05 4.93 -26.59
C GLN A 90 2.53 4.57 -26.76
N ILE A 91 2.81 3.57 -27.61
CA ILE A 91 4.15 3.03 -27.87
C ILE A 91 4.36 2.96 -29.39
N GLU A 92 5.37 3.64 -29.92
CA GLU A 92 5.71 3.54 -31.34
C GLU A 92 6.37 2.20 -31.68
N LEU A 93 6.03 1.67 -32.86
CA LEU A 93 6.56 0.40 -33.35
C LEU A 93 7.75 0.63 -34.31
N PRO A 94 8.81 -0.20 -34.25
CA PRO A 94 9.98 -0.04 -35.11
C PRO A 94 9.70 -0.07 -36.62
N GLU A 95 8.72 -0.85 -37.07
CA GLU A 95 8.35 -0.98 -38.48
C GLU A 95 7.21 -0.02 -38.88
N GLY A 96 6.91 0.96 -38.04
CA GLY A 96 5.86 1.96 -38.25
C GLY A 96 4.55 1.63 -37.55
N GLY A 97 3.76 2.67 -37.30
CA GLY A 97 2.54 2.61 -36.49
C GLY A 97 2.81 2.69 -34.98
N HIS A 98 1.75 2.50 -34.19
CA HIS A 98 1.83 2.54 -32.74
C HIS A 98 0.81 1.61 -32.08
N ILE A 99 1.09 1.20 -30.85
CA ILE A 99 0.14 0.52 -29.96
C ILE A 99 -0.42 1.58 -29.01
N THR A 100 -1.74 1.65 -28.91
CA THR A 100 -2.43 2.47 -27.88
C THR A 100 -3.31 1.58 -27.02
N LYS A 101 -3.11 1.64 -25.71
CA LYS A 101 -3.91 0.93 -24.70
C LYS A 101 -4.27 1.86 -23.57
N GLN A 102 -5.41 1.61 -22.94
CA GLN A 102 -5.89 2.38 -21.81
C GLN A 102 -6.42 1.48 -20.71
N ASP A 103 -6.23 1.88 -19.46
CA ASP A 103 -6.83 1.26 -18.28
C ASP A 103 -6.94 2.30 -17.16
N GLY A 104 -7.77 2.01 -16.16
CA GLY A 104 -8.09 2.89 -15.06
C GLY A 104 -7.46 2.48 -13.74
N GLY A 105 -7.11 3.45 -12.91
CA GLY A 105 -6.72 3.28 -11.51
C GLY A 105 -7.61 4.12 -10.61
N SER A 106 -8.15 3.51 -9.56
CA SER A 106 -8.91 4.23 -8.53
C SER A 106 -7.99 5.05 -7.64
N VAL A 107 -8.49 6.15 -7.10
CA VAL A 107 -7.75 6.90 -6.08
C VAL A 107 -7.50 5.99 -4.86
N SER A 108 -6.32 6.08 -4.27
CA SER A 108 -5.96 5.34 -3.07
C SER A 108 -6.35 6.09 -1.80
N ASP A 109 -6.52 5.37 -0.69
CA ASP A 109 -6.73 5.99 0.64
C ASP A 109 -5.45 6.71 1.14
N PHE A 110 -4.29 6.33 0.60
CA PHE A 110 -2.99 6.90 0.90
C PHE A 110 -2.41 7.59 -0.35
N GLU A 111 -2.16 8.90 -0.29
CA GLU A 111 -1.80 9.75 -1.43
C GLU A 111 -2.73 9.57 -2.67
N PRO A 112 -4.02 9.94 -2.56
CA PRO A 112 -5.06 9.59 -3.54
C PRO A 112 -4.72 9.90 -5.00
N PHE A 113 -4.08 11.05 -5.23
CA PHE A 113 -3.68 11.50 -6.56
C PHE A 113 -2.57 10.63 -7.17
N LYS A 114 -1.48 10.42 -6.43
CA LYS A 114 -0.31 9.67 -6.92
C LYS A 114 -0.62 8.18 -7.08
N GLY A 115 -1.40 7.61 -6.15
CA GLY A 115 -1.79 6.21 -6.20
C GLY A 115 -2.65 5.88 -7.42
N GLY A 116 -3.67 6.69 -7.71
CA GLY A 116 -4.54 6.49 -8.87
C GLY A 116 -3.80 6.60 -10.21
N ILE A 117 -2.94 7.61 -10.36
CA ILE A 117 -2.10 7.78 -11.55
C ILE A 117 -1.15 6.60 -11.74
N SER A 118 -0.45 6.20 -10.67
CA SER A 118 0.51 5.09 -10.74
C SER A 118 -0.16 3.77 -11.08
N ASP A 119 -1.32 3.48 -10.48
CA ASP A 119 -2.07 2.26 -10.75
C ASP A 119 -2.60 2.24 -12.18
N ALA A 120 -3.22 3.33 -12.65
CA ALA A 120 -3.68 3.48 -14.02
C ALA A 120 -2.56 3.23 -15.04
N PHE A 121 -1.40 3.85 -14.84
CA PHE A 121 -0.23 3.68 -15.71
C PHE A 121 0.23 2.22 -15.78
N LYS A 122 0.41 1.57 -14.62
CA LYS A 122 0.85 0.16 -14.57
C LYS A 122 -0.16 -0.76 -15.24
N ARG A 123 -1.46 -0.50 -15.08
CA ARG A 123 -2.52 -1.29 -15.71
C ARG A 123 -2.55 -1.10 -17.23
N ALA A 124 -2.39 0.12 -17.72
CA ALA A 124 -2.23 0.38 -19.15
C ALA A 124 -0.99 -0.33 -19.73
N ALA A 125 0.12 -0.35 -18.98
CA ALA A 125 1.32 -1.10 -19.36
C ALA A 125 1.09 -2.62 -19.42
N VAL A 126 0.32 -3.18 -18.49
CA VAL A 126 -0.12 -4.60 -18.52
C VAL A 126 -0.95 -4.89 -19.77
N ALA A 127 -1.82 -3.96 -20.19
CA ALA A 127 -2.59 -4.09 -21.43
C ALA A 127 -1.70 -4.10 -22.69
N CYS A 128 -0.51 -3.48 -22.63
CA CYS A 128 0.55 -3.60 -23.64
C CYS A 128 1.40 -4.87 -23.49
N GLY A 129 1.14 -5.71 -22.49
CA GLY A 129 1.84 -6.97 -22.23
C GLY A 129 3.00 -6.86 -21.22
N ILE A 130 3.34 -5.66 -20.75
CA ILE A 130 4.45 -5.45 -19.81
C ILE A 130 4.06 -5.99 -18.43
N GLY A 131 4.78 -7.00 -17.94
CA GLY A 131 4.49 -7.60 -16.64
C GLY A 131 3.20 -8.42 -16.57
N ARG A 132 2.50 -8.64 -17.70
CA ARG A 132 1.23 -9.39 -17.72
C ARG A 132 1.38 -10.81 -17.20
N TYR A 133 2.52 -11.43 -17.46
CA TYR A 133 2.86 -12.79 -17.02
C TYR A 133 2.85 -12.95 -15.47
N LEU A 134 2.98 -11.85 -14.70
CA LEU A 134 2.93 -11.90 -13.24
C LEU A 134 1.54 -12.33 -12.72
N TYR A 135 0.48 -12.13 -13.51
CA TYR A 135 -0.87 -12.56 -13.17
C TYR A 135 -1.07 -14.07 -13.37
N ASP A 136 -0.20 -14.70 -14.16
CA ASP A 136 -0.22 -16.14 -14.43
C ASP A 136 0.62 -16.94 -13.40
N LEU A 137 1.26 -16.24 -12.44
CA LEU A 137 2.03 -16.88 -11.38
C LEU A 137 1.11 -17.68 -10.43
N PRO A 138 1.55 -18.86 -9.96
CA PRO A 138 0.80 -19.65 -9.01
C PRO A 138 0.66 -18.90 -7.68
N GLN A 139 -0.56 -18.84 -7.17
CA GLN A 139 -0.83 -18.20 -5.88
C GLN A 139 -0.21 -19.03 -4.75
N THR A 140 0.78 -18.44 -4.08
CA THR A 140 1.56 -19.13 -3.06
C THR A 140 1.31 -18.51 -1.68
N TRP A 141 1.05 -19.37 -0.70
CA TRP A 141 0.98 -18.96 0.71
C TRP A 141 2.39 -18.87 1.30
N VAL A 142 2.77 -17.67 1.74
CA VAL A 142 4.08 -17.41 2.34
C VAL A 142 3.96 -16.98 3.79
N PRO A 143 4.95 -17.28 4.64
CA PRO A 143 5.03 -16.75 6.00
C PRO A 143 5.08 -15.23 6.00
N ILE A 144 4.35 -14.61 6.94
CA ILE A 144 4.33 -13.16 7.14
C ILE A 144 4.71 -12.81 8.59
N ASP A 145 5.29 -11.64 8.78
CA ASP A 145 5.59 -11.11 10.12
C ASP A 145 4.33 -10.56 10.82
N GLN A 146 4.50 -10.07 12.06
CA GLN A 146 3.40 -9.48 12.84
C GLN A 146 2.80 -8.20 12.23
N TRP A 147 3.54 -7.51 11.37
CA TRP A 147 3.09 -6.32 10.63
C TRP A 147 2.41 -6.71 9.31
N GLY A 148 2.51 -7.98 8.92
CA GLY A 148 1.93 -8.54 7.70
C GLY A 148 2.81 -8.37 6.47
N ASN A 149 4.11 -8.21 6.62
CA ASN A 149 5.07 -8.24 5.52
C ASN A 149 5.50 -9.66 5.22
N ILE A 150 5.82 -9.94 3.95
CA ILE A 150 6.33 -11.23 3.51
C ILE A 150 7.75 -11.41 4.05
N THR A 151 7.98 -12.52 4.74
CA THR A 151 9.32 -12.87 5.27
C THR A 151 10.08 -13.81 4.35
N GLN A 152 9.37 -14.60 3.54
CA GLN A 152 9.95 -15.50 2.57
C GLN A 152 9.43 -15.17 1.18
N ILE A 153 10.33 -14.67 0.32
CA ILE A 153 9.99 -14.32 -1.07
C ILE A 153 9.71 -15.61 -1.86
N PRO A 154 8.59 -15.71 -2.59
CA PRO A 154 8.32 -16.85 -3.45
C PRO A 154 9.37 -17.03 -4.55
N ARG A 155 9.69 -18.30 -4.84
CA ARG A 155 10.51 -18.66 -5.98
C ARG A 155 9.71 -18.49 -7.27
N LEU A 156 10.32 -17.91 -8.30
CA LEU A 156 9.70 -17.75 -9.61
C LEU A 156 9.89 -19.04 -10.42
N PRO A 157 8.88 -19.47 -11.20
CA PRO A 157 9.04 -20.58 -12.12
C PRO A 157 9.94 -20.19 -13.30
N ASP A 158 10.58 -21.18 -13.93
CA ASP A 158 11.58 -20.95 -14.99
C ASP A 158 11.05 -20.12 -16.18
N TRP A 159 9.77 -20.28 -16.51
CA TRP A 159 9.13 -19.52 -17.60
C TRP A 159 8.94 -18.03 -17.27
N ALA A 160 8.92 -17.67 -15.98
CA ALA A 160 8.78 -16.31 -15.48
C ALA A 160 10.13 -15.64 -15.19
N MET A 161 11.23 -16.28 -15.61
CA MET A 161 12.59 -15.80 -15.42
C MET A 161 13.17 -15.29 -16.76
N PRO A 162 14.01 -14.24 -16.74
CA PRO A 162 14.78 -13.85 -17.91
C PRO A 162 15.65 -15.00 -18.42
N LYS A 163 15.74 -15.18 -19.75
CA LYS A 163 16.57 -16.24 -20.36
C LYS A 163 18.02 -16.13 -19.88
N GLY A 164 18.58 -17.23 -19.37
CA GLY A 164 19.97 -17.31 -18.91
C GLY A 164 20.20 -16.74 -17.49
N SER A 165 19.14 -16.40 -16.75
CA SER A 165 19.25 -16.03 -15.34
C SER A 165 18.99 -17.22 -14.42
N ASN A 166 19.81 -17.35 -13.37
CA ASN A 166 19.53 -18.23 -12.24
C ASN A 166 19.00 -17.38 -11.09
N GLN A 167 17.90 -17.80 -10.46
CA GLN A 167 17.50 -17.20 -9.20
C GLN A 167 18.57 -17.58 -8.15
N ALA A 168 19.31 -16.60 -7.65
CA ALA A 168 20.17 -16.82 -6.48
C ALA A 168 19.29 -17.37 -5.35
N GLU A 169 19.81 -18.34 -4.59
CA GLU A 169 19.12 -18.79 -3.37
C GLU A 169 18.80 -17.58 -2.51
N PRO A 170 17.59 -17.50 -1.93
CA PRO A 170 17.26 -16.40 -1.04
C PRO A 170 18.35 -16.36 0.03
N PRO A 171 18.97 -15.19 0.28
CA PRO A 171 20.05 -15.10 1.25
C PRO A 171 19.53 -15.65 2.58
N ALA A 172 20.29 -16.53 3.21
CA ALA A 172 20.06 -16.88 4.61
C ALA A 172 20.12 -15.58 5.39
N GLN A 173 18.96 -15.08 5.83
CA GLN A 173 18.89 -13.80 6.52
C GLN A 173 19.46 -13.99 7.92
N GLU A 174 20.63 -13.39 8.18
CA GLU A 174 20.91 -12.94 9.53
C GLU A 174 19.83 -11.92 9.93
N PRO A 175 19.35 -11.96 11.19
CA PRO A 175 18.31 -11.06 11.65
C PRO A 175 18.75 -9.61 11.44
N VAL A 176 18.14 -8.93 10.48
CA VAL A 176 18.30 -7.49 10.28
C VAL A 176 17.68 -6.79 11.48
N SER A 177 18.52 -6.40 12.43
CA SER A 177 18.18 -5.41 13.46
C SER A 177 17.91 -4.08 12.77
N ALA A 178 16.74 -3.50 13.03
CA ALA A 178 16.38 -2.17 12.52
C ALA A 178 17.48 -1.14 12.85
N PRO A 179 17.88 -0.28 11.90
CA PRO A 179 18.78 0.83 12.21
C PRO A 179 18.11 1.74 13.25
N SER A 180 18.82 2.03 14.35
CA SER A 180 18.27 2.77 15.49
C SER A 180 18.16 4.27 15.29
N GLU A 181 18.56 4.82 14.13
CA GLU A 181 18.58 6.27 13.91
C GLU A 181 18.37 6.61 12.44
N TYR A 182 17.37 7.45 12.18
CA TYR A 182 17.24 8.16 10.91
C TYR A 182 18.07 9.45 10.99
N PRO A 183 18.98 9.72 10.04
CA PRO A 183 19.63 11.02 9.93
C PRO A 183 18.55 12.10 9.71
N ARG A 184 18.43 13.02 10.67
CA ARG A 184 17.69 14.26 10.48
C ARG A 184 18.61 15.22 9.76
N GLU A 185 18.34 15.47 8.49
CA GLU A 185 18.52 16.77 7.83
C GLU A 185 18.21 16.61 6.34
N TYR A 186 17.13 17.25 5.91
CA TYR A 186 16.90 17.61 4.52
C TYR A 186 16.69 19.12 4.56
N ASP A 187 17.70 19.88 4.14
CA ASP A 187 17.59 21.32 3.98
C ASP A 187 16.67 21.60 2.79
N ASP A 188 15.46 22.08 3.08
CA ASP A 188 14.51 22.58 2.07
C ASP A 188 14.71 24.11 1.90
N PRO A 189 15.22 24.58 0.76
CA PRO A 189 15.47 26.01 0.52
C PRO A 189 14.22 26.85 0.23
N PHE A 190 13.00 26.30 0.41
CA PHE A 190 11.73 27.02 0.21
C PHE A 190 10.87 27.19 1.48
N ALA A 191 11.47 27.09 2.67
CA ALA A 191 10.79 27.38 3.94
C ALA A 191 10.54 28.90 4.14
N GLY A 192 9.51 29.44 3.49
CA GLY A 192 8.96 30.76 3.77
C GLY A 192 7.84 30.72 4.82
N ASP A 193 7.92 31.66 5.77
CA ASP A 193 7.07 31.94 6.94
C ASP A 193 5.77 31.14 7.10
N TYR A 194 5.86 30.05 7.86
CA TYR A 194 4.72 29.55 8.63
C TYR A 194 4.73 30.24 10.00
N PRO A 195 3.57 30.66 10.54
CA PRO A 195 3.52 31.22 11.88
C PRO A 195 4.05 30.21 12.90
N GLU A 196 4.92 30.67 13.80
CA GLU A 196 5.54 29.83 14.82
C GLU A 196 4.48 29.11 15.67
N PRO A 197 4.67 27.80 15.95
CA PRO A 197 3.86 27.12 16.95
C PRO A 197 4.20 27.68 18.33
N MET A 198 3.19 28.16 19.06
CA MET A 198 3.30 28.60 20.45
C MET A 198 4.10 27.59 21.30
N GLU A 199 5.13 28.09 21.99
CA GLU A 199 5.80 27.38 23.07
C GLU A 199 4.80 27.02 24.18
N SER A 200 4.47 25.73 24.26
CA SER A 200 3.87 25.16 25.46
C SER A 200 4.97 24.89 26.48
N THR A 201 5.15 25.81 27.42
CA THR A 201 5.97 25.62 28.61
C THR A 201 5.44 24.45 29.44
N MET A 202 6.12 23.30 29.37
CA MET A 202 5.89 22.17 30.25
C MET A 202 6.63 22.43 31.57
N SER A 203 5.91 22.86 32.59
CA SER A 203 6.28 22.55 33.98
C SER A 203 5.68 21.18 34.32
N GLU A 204 6.52 20.19 34.60
CA GLU A 204 6.06 18.92 35.17
C GLU A 204 5.43 19.15 36.55
N PRO A 205 4.34 18.43 36.83
CA PRO A 205 4.24 17.78 38.13
C PRO A 205 3.98 16.29 37.97
N ALA A 206 4.67 15.52 38.81
CA ALA A 206 4.52 14.08 38.93
C ALA A 206 3.13 13.66 39.47
N MET A 207 2.78 12.39 39.18
CA MET A 207 1.80 11.52 39.87
C MET A 207 0.34 11.51 39.38
N SER A 208 0.07 10.75 38.32
CA SER A 208 -0.67 9.46 38.38
C SER A 208 -0.81 8.93 36.94
N ALA A 209 -0.45 7.67 36.70
CA ALA A 209 -0.48 7.11 35.34
C ALA A 209 -1.94 6.99 34.86
N GLU A 210 -2.39 7.90 34.00
CA GLU A 210 -3.71 7.83 33.36
C GLU A 210 -3.85 6.50 32.61
N VAL A 211 -4.88 5.72 32.95
CA VAL A 211 -5.19 4.45 32.28
C VAL A 211 -5.67 4.74 30.87
N THR A 212 -4.98 4.19 29.86
CA THR A 212 -5.27 4.39 28.43
C THR A 212 -5.77 3.10 27.78
N PHE A 213 -6.50 3.21 26.67
CA PHE A 213 -6.94 2.04 25.90
C PHE A 213 -5.77 1.42 25.10
N PRO A 214 -5.45 0.13 25.29
CA PRO A 214 -4.33 -0.51 24.59
C PRO A 214 -4.68 -0.91 23.15
N SER A 215 -5.98 -1.00 22.82
CA SER A 215 -6.49 -1.39 21.52
C SER A 215 -7.93 -0.92 21.33
N GLY A 216 -8.49 -1.03 20.12
CA GLY A 216 -9.87 -0.65 19.81
C GLY A 216 -9.99 0.79 19.30
N LYS A 217 -11.24 1.30 19.27
CA LYS A 217 -11.62 2.59 18.66
C LYS A 217 -10.85 3.79 19.25
N TYR A 218 -10.51 3.74 20.53
CA TYR A 218 -9.84 4.83 21.27
C TYR A 218 -8.39 4.49 21.68
N LYS A 219 -7.70 3.62 20.93
CA LYS A 219 -6.33 3.19 21.24
C LYS A 219 -5.41 4.39 21.52
N GLY A 220 -4.71 4.36 22.66
CA GLY A 220 -3.78 5.39 23.12
C GLY A 220 -4.43 6.58 23.83
N GLN A 221 -5.77 6.68 23.84
CA GLN A 221 -6.46 7.74 24.55
C GLN A 221 -6.69 7.36 26.02
N PRO A 222 -6.58 8.32 26.97
CA PRO A 222 -6.99 8.13 28.35
C PRO A 222 -8.47 7.78 28.44
N VAL A 223 -8.81 6.80 29.26
CA VAL A 223 -10.20 6.38 29.48
C VAL A 223 -11.04 7.55 30.02
N SER A 224 -10.43 8.44 30.82
CA SER A 224 -11.02 9.67 31.36
C SER A 224 -11.45 10.70 30.30
N LYS A 225 -10.89 10.65 29.09
CA LYS A 225 -11.13 11.65 28.03
C LYS A 225 -12.11 11.17 26.95
N VAL A 226 -12.68 9.98 27.09
CA VAL A 226 -13.62 9.41 26.12
C VAL A 226 -15.07 9.75 26.49
N ASN A 227 -15.72 10.57 25.66
CA ASN A 227 -17.13 10.97 25.85
C ASN A 227 -18.14 10.07 25.11
N ASP A 228 -17.69 8.93 24.57
CA ASP A 228 -18.55 7.92 23.95
C ASP A 228 -19.04 6.92 25.01
N PHE A 229 -20.11 7.30 25.70
CA PHE A 229 -20.68 6.51 26.80
C PHE A 229 -21.23 5.15 26.35
N GLY A 230 -21.65 5.03 25.08
CA GLY A 230 -22.05 3.74 24.50
C GLY A 230 -20.86 2.79 24.40
N TYR A 231 -19.71 3.30 23.97
CA TYR A 231 -18.46 2.55 23.95
C TYR A 231 -17.98 2.19 25.37
N LEU A 232 -18.03 3.12 26.33
CA LEU A 232 -17.62 2.85 27.71
C LEU A 232 -18.50 1.77 28.38
N ARG A 233 -19.81 1.76 28.13
CA ARG A 233 -20.72 0.69 28.64
C ARG A 233 -20.38 -0.68 28.05
N TRP A 234 -20.02 -0.73 26.76
CA TRP A 234 -19.53 -1.95 26.12
C TRP A 234 -18.16 -2.38 26.67
N VAL A 235 -17.26 -1.44 26.97
CA VAL A 235 -15.96 -1.71 27.62
C VAL A 235 -16.17 -2.44 28.94
N VAL A 236 -17.10 -1.98 29.79
CA VAL A 236 -17.38 -2.62 31.09
C VAL A 236 -18.01 -4.01 30.91
N SER A 237 -19.05 -4.13 30.08
CA SER A 237 -19.93 -5.32 30.04
C SER A 237 -19.54 -6.39 29.02
N GLY A 238 -18.88 -6.00 27.92
CA GLY A 238 -18.70 -6.86 26.74
C GLY A 238 -17.28 -6.99 26.22
N SER A 239 -16.31 -6.25 26.78
CA SER A 239 -14.93 -6.28 26.30
C SER A 239 -14.04 -7.31 27.01
N GLN A 240 -12.93 -7.66 26.36
CA GLN A 240 -11.83 -8.45 26.92
C GLN A 240 -10.70 -7.56 27.49
N PHE A 241 -10.97 -6.27 27.75
CA PHE A 241 -9.97 -5.39 28.33
C PHE A 241 -9.61 -5.80 29.77
N ARG A 242 -8.39 -5.45 30.19
CA ARG A 242 -7.92 -5.64 31.56
C ARG A 242 -8.84 -4.91 32.56
N GLN A 243 -8.89 -5.41 33.79
CA GLN A 243 -9.83 -4.93 34.80
C GLN A 243 -9.58 -3.48 35.23
N ASP A 244 -8.34 -2.99 35.15
CA ASP A 244 -7.97 -1.58 35.39
C ASP A 244 -8.69 -0.62 34.42
N ILE A 245 -8.78 -0.98 33.14
CA ILE A 245 -9.47 -0.20 32.10
C ILE A 245 -10.99 -0.27 32.29
N LYS A 246 -11.51 -1.44 32.68
CA LYS A 246 -12.94 -1.61 32.98
C LYS A 246 -13.37 -0.77 34.18
N ASN A 247 -12.57 -0.77 35.24
CA ASN A 247 -12.82 0.03 36.43
C ASN A 247 -12.71 1.54 36.13
N ALA A 248 -11.74 1.95 35.32
CA ALA A 248 -11.63 3.34 34.87
C ALA A 248 -12.84 3.78 34.01
N ALA A 249 -13.33 2.91 33.11
CA ALA A 249 -14.51 3.19 32.30
C ALA A 249 -15.78 3.26 33.14
N GLN A 250 -15.91 2.41 34.17
CA GLN A 250 -17.02 2.47 35.12
C GLN A 250 -16.99 3.77 35.94
N GLY A 251 -15.82 4.20 36.41
CA GLY A 251 -15.69 5.46 37.15
C GLY A 251 -16.14 6.68 36.35
N VAL A 252 -15.86 6.73 35.04
CA VAL A 252 -16.35 7.79 34.14
C VAL A 252 -17.86 7.73 33.95
N LEU A 253 -18.45 6.53 33.87
CA LEU A 253 -19.90 6.35 33.76
C LEU A 253 -20.63 6.74 35.06
N ASP A 254 -20.02 6.48 36.20
CA ASP A 254 -20.57 6.81 37.52
C ASP A 254 -20.58 8.34 37.76
N THR A 255 -19.56 9.06 37.28
CA THR A 255 -19.52 10.54 37.35
C THR A 255 -20.58 11.25 36.50
N VAL A 256 -21.15 10.57 35.51
CA VAL A 256 -22.19 11.12 34.61
C VAL A 256 -23.60 10.72 35.07
N SER A 257 -23.70 9.77 36.01
CA SER A 257 -24.98 9.28 36.55
C SER A 257 -25.32 9.85 37.93
N ALA A 258 -24.45 10.72 38.48
CA ALA A 258 -24.63 11.49 39.71
C ALA A 258 -25.04 12.93 39.39
#